data_AF-A0A956DEF6-F1
#
_entry.id   AF-A0A956DEF6-F1
#
_cell.length_a   1.000
_cell.length_b   1.000
_cell.length_c   1.000
_cell.angle_alpha   90.00
_cell.angle_beta   90.00
_cell.angle_gamma   90.00
#
_symmetry.space_group_name_H-M   'P 1'
#
loop_
_entity.id
_entity.type
_entity.pdbx_description
1 polymer ?
#
loop_
_entity_poly.entity_id
_entity_poly.type
_entity_poly.pdbx_seq_one_letter_code
_entity_poly.pdbx_strand_id
1 'polypeptide(L)'
;MTTHERLDRLHDALESQGADRLRLEIVRRARNFKRSWVEMAEALTRVRAAQVFLEWGYPDFETYCHTELMLTKGTVDKLTGSYAVVREHAPQVLDRDGLAQPIPNLDAVEYFAKALRGSEPANDDDDDEGPGDEVVR
;
A
#
# COMPACT_ATOMS: atom_id res chain seq x y z
N MET A 1 7.11 -19.25 12.76
CA MET A 1 6.02 -18.34 13.15
C MET A 1 6.30 -17.01 12.51
N THR A 2 5.44 -16.60 11.60
CA THR A 2 5.55 -15.34 10.85
C THR A 2 5.20 -14.13 11.74
N THR A 3 5.61 -12.92 11.35
CA THR A 3 5.30 -11.69 12.11
C THR A 3 3.80 -11.48 12.30
N HIS A 4 3.01 -11.93 11.34
CA HIS A 4 1.57 -11.78 11.38
C HIS A 4 0.86 -12.73 12.32
N GLU A 5 1.26 -14.01 12.35
CA GLU A 5 0.75 -15.01 13.28
C GLU A 5 1.01 -14.55 14.71
N ARG A 6 2.10 -13.80 14.89
CA ARG A 6 2.45 -13.16 16.15
C ARG A 6 1.56 -11.97 16.46
N LEU A 7 1.20 -11.15 15.49
CA LEU A 7 0.31 -10.01 15.70
C LEU A 7 -1.15 -10.43 15.89
N ASP A 8 -1.64 -11.46 15.19
CA ASP A 8 -3.00 -11.98 15.38
C ASP A 8 -3.13 -12.72 16.71
N ARG A 9 -2.20 -13.64 17.02
CA ARG A 9 -2.21 -14.26 18.35
C ARG A 9 -2.01 -13.24 19.47
N LEU A 10 -1.22 -12.19 19.23
CA LEU A 10 -1.06 -11.11 20.20
C LEU A 10 -2.38 -10.35 20.34
N HIS A 11 -3.05 -9.99 19.24
CA HIS A 11 -4.34 -9.32 19.29
C HIS A 11 -5.38 -10.16 20.05
N ASP A 12 -5.54 -11.43 19.68
CA ASP A 12 -6.51 -12.35 20.29
C ASP A 12 -6.19 -12.60 21.77
N ALA A 13 -4.92 -12.79 22.11
CA ALA A 13 -4.49 -12.96 23.49
C ALA A 13 -4.75 -11.69 24.31
N LEU A 14 -4.45 -10.51 23.75
CA LEU A 14 -4.72 -9.23 24.40
C LEU A 14 -6.21 -9.01 24.61
N GLU A 15 -7.04 -9.34 23.61
CA GLU A 15 -8.48 -9.20 23.67
C GLU A 15 -9.05 -10.14 24.75
N SER A 16 -8.62 -11.41 24.77
CA SER A 16 -9.02 -12.39 25.80
C SER A 16 -8.58 -12.01 27.21
N GLN A 17 -7.49 -11.26 27.35
CA GLN A 17 -6.93 -10.81 28.63
C GLN A 17 -7.53 -9.47 29.08
N GLY A 18 -8.45 -8.89 28.31
CA GLY A 18 -9.03 -7.59 28.61
C GLY A 18 -8.02 -6.45 28.56
N ALA A 19 -7.02 -6.56 27.67
CA ALA A 19 -6.04 -5.50 27.45
C ALA A 19 -6.73 -4.19 27.08
N ASP A 20 -6.07 -3.09 27.40
CA ASP A 20 -6.60 -1.76 27.11
C ASP A 20 -6.77 -1.53 25.61
N ARG A 21 -7.72 -0.65 25.28
CA ARG A 21 -8.12 -0.36 23.91
C ARG A 21 -6.97 0.16 23.04
N LEU A 22 -6.03 0.92 23.62
CA LEU A 22 -4.89 1.47 22.89
C LEU A 22 -3.94 0.36 22.45
N ARG A 23 -3.72 -0.64 23.30
CA ARG A 23 -2.88 -1.80 23.00
C ARG A 23 -3.47 -2.71 21.93
N LEU A 24 -4.78 -2.90 21.91
CA LEU A 24 -5.48 -3.59 20.82
C LEU A 24 -5.39 -2.79 19.51
N GLU A 25 -5.57 -1.48 19.61
CA GLU A 25 -5.55 -0.58 18.45
C GLU A 25 -4.19 -0.55 17.75
N ILE A 26 -3.08 -0.48 18.50
CA ILE A 26 -1.74 -0.41 17.88
C ILE A 26 -1.38 -1.71 17.13
N VAL A 27 -1.77 -2.87 17.66
CA VAL A 27 -1.57 -4.18 17.00
C VAL A 27 -2.42 -4.27 15.74
N ARG A 28 -3.69 -3.81 15.80
CA ARG A 28 -4.58 -3.74 14.63
C ARG A 28 -4.05 -2.81 13.55
N ARG A 29 -3.52 -1.64 13.92
CA ARG A 29 -2.91 -0.69 12.97
C ARG A 29 -1.65 -1.26 12.33
N ALA A 30 -0.80 -1.95 13.09
CA ALA A 30 0.39 -2.64 12.56
C ALA A 30 0.03 -3.71 11.52
N ARG A 31 -1.11 -4.39 11.70
CA ARG A 31 -1.68 -5.29 10.68
C ARG A 31 -2.10 -4.52 9.43
N ASN A 32 -2.99 -3.53 9.60
CA ASN A 32 -3.58 -2.80 8.48
C ASN A 32 -2.55 -2.04 7.65
N PHE A 33 -1.45 -1.58 8.25
CA PHE A 33 -0.34 -0.93 7.55
C PHE A 33 0.16 -1.76 6.36
N LYS A 34 0.21 -3.08 6.47
CA LYS A 34 0.67 -3.97 5.39
C LYS A 34 -0.33 -4.12 4.23
N ARG A 35 -1.59 -3.71 4.41
CA ARG A 35 -2.63 -3.67 3.36
C ARG A 35 -2.89 -2.26 2.84
N SER A 36 -2.29 -1.25 3.46
CA SER A 36 -2.66 0.16 3.33
C SER A 36 -2.73 0.66 1.88
N TRP A 37 -1.77 0.29 1.04
CA TRP A 37 -1.77 0.73 -0.36
C TRP A 37 -2.89 0.08 -1.19
N VAL A 38 -3.20 -1.20 -0.95
CA VAL A 38 -4.28 -1.92 -1.67
C VAL A 38 -5.64 -1.34 -1.30
N GLU A 39 -5.87 -1.10 -0.01
CA GLU A 39 -7.11 -0.50 0.48
C GLU A 39 -7.31 0.91 -0.10
N MET A 40 -6.24 1.71 -0.13
CA MET A 40 -6.30 3.05 -0.73
C MET A 40 -6.53 3.00 -2.24
N ALA A 41 -5.82 2.14 -2.96
CA ALA A 41 -5.94 2.02 -4.41
C ALA A 41 -7.32 1.49 -4.83
N GLU A 42 -7.89 0.56 -4.07
CA GLU A 42 -9.26 0.09 -4.28
C GLU A 42 -10.27 1.23 -4.09
N ALA A 43 -10.16 2.00 -3.01
CA ALA A 43 -11.03 3.13 -2.75
C ALA A 43 -10.95 4.19 -3.86
N LEU A 44 -9.73 4.58 -4.26
CA LEU A 44 -9.49 5.50 -5.37
C LEU A 44 -10.09 4.98 -6.68
N THR A 45 -9.96 3.69 -6.97
CA THR A 45 -10.53 3.07 -8.18
C THR A 45 -12.05 3.13 -8.17
N ARG A 46 -12.70 2.88 -7.02
CA ARG A 46 -14.16 2.97 -6.87
C ARG A 46 -14.65 4.40 -7.00
N VAL A 47 -13.99 5.36 -6.36
CA VAL A 47 -14.31 6.79 -6.48
C VAL A 47 -14.19 7.27 -7.92
N ARG A 48 -13.09 6.92 -8.61
CA ARG A 48 -12.87 7.25 -10.02
C ARG A 48 -13.96 6.65 -10.91
N ALA A 49 -14.30 5.37 -10.72
CA ALA A 49 -15.29 4.66 -11.53
C ALA A 49 -16.71 5.18 -11.32
N ALA A 50 -17.08 5.52 -10.09
CA ALA A 50 -18.41 6.03 -9.76
C ALA A 50 -18.57 7.53 -10.03
N GLN A 51 -17.46 8.24 -10.32
CA GLN A 51 -17.42 9.69 -10.53
C GLN A 51 -18.04 10.53 -9.39
N VAL A 52 -18.10 9.98 -8.17
CA VAL A 52 -18.74 10.62 -7.00
C VAL A 52 -18.06 11.93 -6.58
N PHE A 53 -16.83 12.18 -7.01
CA PHE A 53 -16.13 13.46 -6.82
C PHE A 53 -16.86 14.65 -7.47
N LEU A 54 -17.65 14.41 -8.53
CA LEU A 54 -18.48 15.44 -9.17
C LEU A 54 -19.60 15.90 -8.22
N GLU A 55 -20.22 14.97 -7.48
CA GLU A 55 -21.26 15.26 -6.50
C GLU A 55 -20.71 16.01 -5.29
N TRP A 56 -19.41 15.81 -4.99
CA TRP A 56 -18.69 16.54 -3.94
C TRP A 56 -18.23 17.94 -4.39
N GLY A 57 -18.47 18.31 -5.65
CA GLY A 57 -18.17 19.64 -6.19
C GLY A 57 -16.79 19.79 -6.81
N TYR A 58 -16.07 18.69 -7.05
CA TYR A 58 -14.78 18.72 -7.75
C TYR A 58 -14.96 18.64 -9.27
N PRO A 59 -14.20 19.42 -10.06
CA PRO A 59 -14.32 19.42 -11.52
C PRO A 59 -13.81 18.12 -12.16
N ASP A 60 -12.83 17.47 -11.54
CA ASP A 60 -12.26 16.20 -11.96
C ASP A 60 -11.68 15.43 -10.77
N PHE A 61 -11.35 14.16 -11.02
CA PHE A 61 -10.85 13.24 -10.00
C PHE A 61 -9.47 13.66 -9.47
N GLU A 62 -8.61 14.18 -10.34
CA GLU A 62 -7.27 14.62 -10.02
C GLU A 62 -7.30 15.82 -9.05
N THR A 63 -8.21 16.77 -9.27
CA THR A 63 -8.43 17.93 -8.39
C THR A 63 -8.90 17.50 -7.02
N TYR A 64 -9.83 16.53 -6.94
CA TYR A 64 -10.26 15.93 -5.68
C TYR A 64 -9.09 15.29 -4.92
N CYS A 65 -8.34 14.42 -5.59
CA CYS A 65 -7.22 13.71 -4.98
C CYS A 65 -6.13 14.66 -4.48
N HIS A 66 -5.84 15.72 -5.25
CA HIS A 66 -4.85 16.72 -4.85
C HIS A 66 -5.35 17.57 -3.66
N THR A 67 -6.60 18.01 -3.71
CA THR A 67 -7.13 19.01 -2.74
C THR A 67 -7.48 18.40 -1.40
N GLU A 68 -8.20 17.27 -1.37
CA GLU A 68 -8.62 16.65 -0.11
C GLU A 68 -7.65 15.58 0.38
N LEU A 69 -7.15 14.76 -0.54
CA LEU A 69 -6.33 13.60 -0.17
C LEU A 69 -4.84 13.94 -0.14
N MET A 70 -4.45 15.13 -0.59
CA MET A 70 -3.04 15.56 -0.70
C MET A 70 -2.19 14.58 -1.51
N LEU A 71 -2.79 13.92 -2.49
CA LEU A 71 -2.13 12.96 -3.36
C LEU A 71 -1.75 13.62 -4.69
N THR A 72 -0.50 13.43 -5.10
CA THR A 72 -0.06 13.83 -6.44
C THR A 72 -0.68 12.90 -7.49
N LYS A 73 -0.82 13.40 -8.72
CA LYS A 73 -1.25 12.57 -9.86
C LYS A 73 -0.41 11.31 -10.01
N GLY A 74 0.92 11.42 -9.88
CA GLY A 74 1.83 10.28 -9.98
C GLY A 74 1.55 9.20 -8.92
N THR A 75 1.29 9.60 -7.67
CA THR A 75 0.92 8.67 -6.59
C THR A 75 -0.41 7.97 -6.88
N VAL A 76 -1.41 8.71 -7.36
CA VAL A 76 -2.73 8.16 -7.71
C VAL A 76 -2.63 7.16 -8.87
N ASP A 77 -1.88 7.51 -9.92
CA ASP A 77 -1.67 6.66 -11.09
C ASP A 77 -0.91 5.37 -10.72
N LYS A 78 0.14 5.50 -9.88
CA LYS A 78 0.89 4.35 -9.35
C LYS A 78 0.00 3.41 -8.54
N LEU A 79 -0.79 3.93 -7.61
CA LEU A 79 -1.71 3.13 -6.78
C LEU A 79 -2.76 2.41 -7.64
N THR A 80 -3.50 3.16 -8.45
CA THR A 80 -4.61 2.62 -9.25
C THR A 80 -4.12 1.67 -10.35
N GLY A 81 -2.98 1.97 -11.00
CA GLY A 81 -2.36 1.10 -11.99
C GLY A 81 -1.84 -0.21 -11.39
N SER A 82 -1.16 -0.14 -10.24
CA SER A 82 -0.68 -1.33 -9.54
C SER A 82 -1.83 -2.22 -9.07
N TYR A 83 -2.91 -1.61 -8.56
CA TYR A 83 -4.12 -2.33 -8.17
C TYR A 83 -4.82 -3.01 -9.34
N ALA A 84 -4.91 -2.36 -10.50
CA ALA A 84 -5.48 -2.96 -11.70
C ALA A 84 -4.70 -4.22 -12.14
N VAL A 85 -3.37 -4.15 -12.15
CA VAL A 85 -2.50 -5.28 -12.50
C VAL A 85 -2.63 -6.43 -11.49
N VAL A 86 -2.70 -6.14 -10.19
CA VAL A 86 -2.94 -7.18 -9.19
C VAL A 86 -4.30 -7.83 -9.40
N ARG A 87 -5.36 -7.06 -9.62
CA ARG A 87 -6.70 -7.60 -9.86
C ARG A 87 -6.76 -8.50 -11.09
N GLU A 88 -5.98 -8.19 -12.12
CA GLU A 88 -5.95 -8.94 -13.38
C GLU A 88 -5.08 -10.21 -13.29
N HIS A 89 -3.86 -10.10 -12.76
CA HIS A 89 -2.86 -11.16 -12.84
C HIS A 89 -2.66 -11.95 -11.54
N ALA A 90 -3.05 -11.39 -10.41
CA ALA A 90 -2.90 -12.02 -9.10
C ALA A 90 -4.06 -11.66 -8.14
N PRO A 91 -5.33 -11.89 -8.53
CA PRO A 91 -6.50 -11.47 -7.74
C PRO A 91 -6.49 -12.03 -6.31
N GLN A 92 -5.91 -13.22 -6.09
CA GLN A 92 -5.72 -13.82 -4.78
C GLN A 92 -4.88 -12.96 -3.82
N VAL A 93 -4.13 -11.95 -4.32
CA VAL A 93 -3.41 -10.97 -3.50
C VAL A 93 -4.38 -10.03 -2.78
N LEU A 94 -5.55 -9.76 -3.35
CA LEU A 94 -6.55 -8.86 -2.78
C LEU A 94 -7.23 -9.47 -1.54
N ASP A 95 -7.36 -10.79 -1.53
CA ASP A 95 -7.88 -11.56 -0.39
C ASP A 95 -6.86 -11.73 0.74
N ARG A 96 -5.61 -11.30 0.54
CA ARG A 96 -4.57 -11.41 1.56
C ARG A 96 -4.84 -10.44 2.69
N ASP A 97 -4.59 -10.93 3.89
CA ASP A 97 -4.54 -10.17 5.13
C ASP A 97 -3.32 -9.22 5.22
N GLY A 98 -2.40 -9.29 4.24
CA GLY A 98 -1.11 -8.57 4.24
C GLY A 98 -0.12 -9.09 5.26
N LEU A 99 -0.42 -10.24 5.81
CA LEU A 99 0.09 -10.76 7.05
C LEU A 99 0.56 -12.20 6.78
N ALA A 100 -0.35 -13.17 6.72
CA ALA A 100 -0.11 -14.56 6.32
C ALA A 100 0.37 -14.72 4.92
N GLN A 101 -0.24 -13.92 4.08
CA GLN A 101 0.17 -13.81 2.72
C GLN A 101 0.61 -12.37 2.58
N PRO A 102 1.93 -12.10 2.47
CA PRO A 102 2.40 -10.74 2.34
C PRO A 102 1.74 -10.12 1.09
N ILE A 103 1.22 -8.90 1.24
CA ILE A 103 0.93 -8.08 0.08
C ILE A 103 2.28 -7.69 -0.50
N PRO A 104 2.52 -7.88 -1.81
CA PRO A 104 3.73 -7.38 -2.45
C PRO A 104 3.90 -5.88 -2.18
N ASN A 105 5.15 -5.42 -2.07
CA ASN A 105 5.41 -3.98 -2.02
C ASN A 105 4.87 -3.32 -3.29
N LEU A 106 4.31 -2.12 -3.15
CA LEU A 106 3.78 -1.33 -4.25
C LEU A 106 4.81 -1.15 -5.37
N ASP A 107 6.08 -0.92 -5.04
CA ASP A 107 7.14 -0.72 -6.04
C ASP A 107 7.39 -1.97 -6.88
N ALA A 108 7.35 -3.16 -6.26
CA ALA A 108 7.51 -4.42 -6.97
C ALA A 108 6.34 -4.69 -7.93
N VAL A 109 5.11 -4.32 -7.53
CA VAL A 109 3.94 -4.40 -8.39
C VAL A 109 4.04 -3.38 -9.52
N GLU A 110 4.47 -2.16 -9.24
CA GLU A 110 4.64 -1.11 -10.24
C GLU A 110 5.70 -1.51 -11.27
N TYR A 111 6.82 -2.10 -10.85
CA TYR A 111 7.85 -2.64 -11.72
C TYR A 111 7.26 -3.70 -12.67
N PHE A 112 6.53 -4.67 -12.12
CA PHE A 112 5.83 -5.69 -12.92
C PHE A 112 4.82 -5.06 -13.89
N ALA A 113 4.07 -4.07 -13.44
CA ALA A 113 3.12 -3.33 -14.26
C ALA A 113 3.80 -2.56 -15.42
N LYS A 114 4.98 -1.97 -15.19
CA LYS A 114 5.79 -1.29 -16.22
C LYS A 114 6.31 -2.30 -17.25
N ALA A 115 6.83 -3.44 -16.79
CA ALA A 115 7.31 -4.50 -17.67
C ALA A 115 6.21 -5.04 -18.60
N LEU A 116 4.98 -5.25 -18.08
CA LEU A 116 3.84 -5.68 -18.89
C LEU A 116 3.45 -4.67 -20.00
N ARG A 117 3.68 -3.38 -19.78
CA ARG A 117 3.40 -2.31 -20.76
C ARG A 117 4.49 -2.18 -21.84
N GLY A 118 5.55 -3.00 -21.78
CA GLY A 118 6.70 -2.89 -22.69
C GLY A 118 7.55 -1.65 -22.44
N SER A 119 7.43 -1.03 -21.26
CA SER A 119 8.36 0.02 -20.81
C SER A 119 9.56 -0.66 -20.16
N GLU A 120 10.79 -0.32 -20.57
CA GLU A 120 11.99 -0.79 -19.86
C GLU A 120 11.88 -0.32 -18.40
N PRO A 121 11.94 -1.23 -17.41
CA PRO A 121 11.98 -0.80 -16.04
C PRO A 121 13.34 -0.13 -15.80
N ALA A 122 13.33 1.15 -15.47
CA ALA A 122 14.50 1.78 -14.89
C ALA A 122 14.80 1.05 -13.58
N ASN A 123 15.98 0.43 -13.49
CA ASN A 123 16.53 0.11 -12.18
C ASN A 123 16.85 1.46 -11.54
N ASP A 124 16.13 1.82 -10.48
CA ASP A 124 16.59 2.86 -9.58
C ASP A 124 17.77 2.24 -8.79
N ASP A 125 18.96 2.27 -9.40
CA ASP A 125 20.22 2.18 -8.66
C ASP A 125 20.30 3.47 -7.82
N ASP A 126 19.60 3.51 -6.68
CA ASP A 126 19.90 4.48 -5.64
C ASP A 126 21.34 4.21 -5.20
N ASP A 127 22.23 5.16 -5.53
CA ASP A 127 23.56 5.31 -4.95
C ASP A 127 23.45 5.28 -3.41
N ASP A 128 23.51 4.08 -2.82
CA ASP A 128 23.93 3.90 -1.43
C ASP A 128 25.46 4.13 -1.41
N GLU A 129 25.85 5.38 -1.59
CA GLU A 129 27.17 5.85 -1.22
C GLU A 129 27.21 5.86 0.31
N GLY A 130 27.40 4.67 0.88
CA GLY A 130 27.60 4.46 2.30
C GLY A 130 28.69 5.40 2.83
N PRO A 131 28.60 5.85 4.09
CA PRO A 131 29.52 6.84 4.62
C PRO A 131 30.95 6.30 4.49
N GLY A 132 31.78 7.05 3.75
CA GLY A 132 33.15 6.68 3.46
C GLY A 132 33.88 6.30 4.73
N ASP A 133 34.48 5.10 4.70
CA ASP A 133 35.35 4.58 5.73
C ASP A 133 36.62 5.46 5.75
N GLU A 134 36.58 6.56 6.51
CA GLU A 134 37.76 7.38 6.78
C GLU A 134 38.66 6.58 7.72
N VAL A 135 39.55 5.80 7.09
CA VAL A 135 40.58 5.01 7.73
C VAL A 135 41.48 5.95 8.53
N VAL A 136 41.27 5.99 9.85
CA VAL A 136 42.18 6.60 10.82
C VAL A 136 43.57 5.96 10.65
N ARG A 137 44.56 6.78 10.32
CA ARG A 137 45.99 6.45 10.44
C ARG A 137 46.63 7.33 11.50
#